data_AF-A0A7K9UMV9-F1
#
_entry.id   AF-A0A7K9UMV9-F1
#
_cell.length_a   1.000
_cell.length_b   1.000
_cell.length_c   1.000
_cell.angle_alpha   90.00
_cell.angle_beta   90.00
_cell.angle_gamma   90.00
#
_symmetry.space_group_name_H-M   'P 1'
#
loop_
_entity.id
_entity.type
_entity.pdbx_description
1 polymer ?
#
loop_
_entity_poly.entity_id
_entity_poly.type
_entity_poly.pdbx_seq_one_letter_code
_entity_poly.pdbx_strand_id
1 'polypeptide(L)'
;QMLEDPDELAVLDEIQQELILQEQLVIEEYERSLQFDEECLNAMLDGLDASNKIICPVCRKNNLTVSCYSVFCQCGLYILTQNMTEEKLRTLLENTLTEHSHRCFHNPEFTVTSGMEEEASLLMTCLV
;
A
#
# COMPACT_ATOMS: atom_id res chain seq x y z
N GLN A 1 15.35 -54.77 31.78
CA GLN A 1 14.19 -54.16 31.13
C GLN A 1 13.30 -53.67 32.27
N MET A 2 13.25 -52.37 32.50
CA MET A 2 12.23 -51.82 33.41
C MET A 2 10.91 -51.86 32.63
N LEU A 3 9.94 -52.61 33.14
CA LEU A 3 8.55 -52.50 32.69
C LEU A 3 8.06 -51.18 33.27
N GLU A 4 7.81 -50.20 32.41
CA GLU A 4 7.17 -48.94 32.80
C GLU A 4 5.77 -49.26 33.38
N ASP A 5 5.43 -48.61 34.49
CA ASP A 5 4.16 -48.83 35.18
C ASP A 5 3.01 -48.36 34.26
N PRO A 6 2.04 -49.23 33.92
CA PRO A 6 0.97 -48.88 32.99
C PRO A 6 0.14 -47.66 33.44
N ASP A 7 0.06 -47.42 34.75
CA ASP A 7 -0.62 -46.23 35.28
C ASP A 7 0.20 -44.95 35.03
N GLU A 8 1.53 -45.00 35.13
CA GLU A 8 2.43 -43.89 34.80
C GLU A 8 2.39 -43.55 33.31
N LEU A 9 2.37 -44.57 32.45
CA LEU A 9 2.24 -44.39 31.00
C LEU A 9 0.92 -43.72 30.61
N ALA A 10 -0.20 -44.08 31.26
CA ALA A 10 -1.49 -43.47 30.98
C ALA A 10 -1.52 -41.97 31.31
N VAL A 11 -0.87 -41.57 32.41
CA VAL A 11 -0.75 -40.15 32.80
C VAL A 11 0.10 -39.38 31.80
N LEU A 12 1.21 -39.96 31.32
CA LEU A 12 2.06 -39.32 30.32
C LEU A 12 1.33 -39.15 28.98
N ASP A 13 0.52 -40.13 28.57
CA ASP A 13 -0.31 -40.02 27.36
C ASP A 13 -1.35 -38.92 27.50
N GLU A 14 -2.02 -38.78 28.65
CA GLU A 14 -2.98 -37.70 28.90
C GLU A 14 -2.32 -36.32 28.80
N ILE A 15 -1.17 -36.14 29.45
CA ILE A 15 -0.38 -34.90 29.38
C ILE A 15 0.03 -34.60 27.93
N GLN A 16 0.46 -35.62 27.18
CA GLN A 16 0.86 -35.43 25.79
C GLN A 16 -0.32 -34.99 24.92
N GLN A 17 -1.51 -35.55 25.12
CA GLN A 17 -2.72 -35.12 24.41
C GLN A 17 -3.10 -33.68 24.76
N GLU A 18 -3.01 -33.30 26.05
CA GLU A 18 -3.29 -31.92 26.48
C GLU A 18 -2.32 -30.92 25.83
N LEU A 19 -1.02 -31.24 25.81
CA LEU A 19 0.00 -30.40 25.17
C LEU A 19 -0.26 -30.20 23.68
N ILE A 20 -0.63 -31.26 22.95
CA ILE A 20 -0.97 -31.17 21.52
C ILE A 20 -2.19 -30.26 21.32
N LEU A 21 -3.23 -30.42 22.15
CA LEU A 21 -4.41 -29.56 22.12
C LEU A 21 -4.06 -28.10 22.38
N GLN A 22 -3.19 -27.83 23.36
CA GLN A 22 -2.76 -26.47 23.66
C GLN A 22 -1.93 -25.85 22.53
N GLU A 23 -1.01 -26.60 21.91
CA GLU A 23 -0.27 -26.11 20.75
C GLU A 23 -1.20 -25.75 19.59
N GLN A 24 -2.20 -26.59 19.31
CA GLN A 24 -3.20 -26.31 18.28
C GLN A 24 -3.99 -25.03 18.58
N LEU A 25 -4.44 -24.84 19.82
CA LEU A 25 -5.17 -23.64 20.23
C LEU A 25 -4.31 -22.37 20.10
N VAL A 26 -3.02 -22.44 20.43
CA VAL A 26 -2.10 -21.30 20.29
C VAL A 26 -1.94 -20.92 18.81
N ILE A 27 -1.81 -21.91 17.92
CA ILE A 27 -1.74 -21.67 16.47
C ILE A 27 -3.04 -21.03 15.97
N GLU A 28 -4.20 -21.58 16.35
CA GLU A 28 -5.51 -21.04 15.96
C GLU A 28 -5.75 -19.61 16.47
N GLU A 29 -5.30 -19.28 17.68
CA GLU A 29 -5.38 -17.92 18.23
C GLU A 29 -4.49 -16.95 17.44
N TYR A 30 -3.27 -17.37 17.09
CA TYR A 30 -2.35 -16.58 16.29
C TYR A 30 -2.90 -16.32 14.88
N GLU A 31 -3.40 -17.35 14.20
CA GLU A 31 -4.01 -17.23 12.88
C GLU A 31 -5.22 -16.29 12.89
N ARG A 32 -6.07 -16.39 13.93
CA ARG A 32 -7.22 -15.50 14.11
C ARG A 32 -6.80 -14.05 14.33
N SER A 33 -5.72 -13.83 15.08
CA SER A 33 -5.17 -12.49 15.30
C SER A 33 -4.61 -11.91 14.01
N LEU A 34 -3.89 -12.71 13.23
CA LEU A 34 -3.40 -12.30 11.90
C LEU A 34 -4.56 -11.96 10.95
N GLN A 35 -5.60 -12.79 10.92
CA GLN A 35 -6.77 -12.52 10.09
C GLN A 35 -7.45 -11.20 10.49
N PHE A 36 -7.56 -10.91 11.80
CA PHE A 36 -8.10 -9.65 12.28
C PHE A 36 -7.24 -8.44 11.84
N ASP A 37 -5.92 -8.55 11.95
CA ASP A 37 -4.99 -7.51 11.52
C ASP A 37 -5.09 -7.26 9.99
N GLU A 38 -5.21 -8.32 9.21
CA GLU A 38 -5.42 -8.26 7.76
C GLU A 38 -6.76 -7.60 7.41
N GLU A 39 -7.85 -8.01 8.06
CA GLU A 39 -9.18 -7.40 7.87
C GLU A 39 -9.19 -5.91 8.23
N CYS A 40 -8.49 -5.53 9.30
CA CYS A 40 -8.34 -4.14 9.71
C CYS A 40 -7.57 -3.33 8.65
N LEU A 41 -6.44 -3.86 8.17
CA LEU A 41 -5.65 -3.23 7.11
C LEU A 41 -6.48 -3.07 5.83
N ASN A 42 -7.19 -4.11 5.42
CA ASN A 42 -8.05 -4.08 4.24
C ASN A 42 -9.16 -3.03 4.37
N ALA A 43 -9.83 -2.93 5.52
CA ALA A 43 -10.83 -1.90 5.76
C ALA A 43 -10.25 -0.47 5.71
N MET A 44 -9.00 -0.28 6.18
CA MET A 44 -8.30 1.01 6.05
C MET A 44 -7.95 1.33 4.60
N LEU A 45 -7.54 0.33 3.81
CA LEU A 45 -7.28 0.47 2.37
C LEU A 45 -8.55 0.79 1.60
N ASP A 46 -9.66 0.09 1.87
CA ASP A 46 -10.97 0.37 1.27
C ASP A 46 -11.42 1.82 1.53
N GLY A 47 -11.17 2.33 2.74
CA GLY A 47 -11.42 3.73 3.08
C GLY A 47 -10.55 4.72 2.30
N LEU A 48 -9.35 4.33 1.90
CA LEU A 48 -8.43 5.14 1.08
C LEU A 48 -8.83 5.10 -0.41
N ASP A 49 -9.15 3.90 -0.93
CA ASP A 49 -9.57 3.64 -2.31
C ASP A 49 -10.93 4.28 -2.63
N ALA A 50 -11.83 4.39 -1.66
CA ALA A 50 -13.12 5.06 -1.81
C ALA A 50 -12.99 6.52 -2.26
N SER A 51 -11.83 7.16 -2.08
CA SER A 51 -11.64 8.54 -2.48
C SER A 51 -11.34 8.70 -3.97
N ASN A 52 -10.91 7.66 -4.69
CA ASN A 52 -10.42 7.65 -6.09
C ASN A 52 -9.66 8.93 -6.49
N LYS A 53 -8.98 9.56 -5.53
CA LYS A 53 -8.28 10.83 -5.71
C LYS A 53 -6.84 10.54 -6.09
N ILE A 54 -6.23 11.49 -6.78
CA ILE A 54 -4.83 11.40 -7.18
C ILE A 54 -4.04 12.23 -6.19
N ILE A 55 -3.13 11.60 -5.43
CA ILE A 55 -2.23 12.33 -4.54
C ILE A 55 -1.28 13.17 -5.38
N CYS A 56 -1.11 14.44 -5.01
CA CYS A 56 -0.21 15.34 -5.72
C CYS A 56 1.25 14.85 -5.61
N PRO A 57 1.91 14.56 -6.74
CA PRO A 57 3.25 13.97 -6.73
C PRO A 57 4.34 14.96 -6.29
N VAL A 58 4.07 16.28 -6.33
CA VAL A 58 5.00 17.33 -5.90
C VAL A 58 5.02 17.46 -4.37
N CYS A 59 3.87 17.57 -3.72
CA CYS A 59 3.81 17.78 -2.27
C CYS A 59 3.59 16.51 -1.44
N ARG A 60 3.16 15.41 -2.08
CA ARG A 60 2.86 14.10 -1.46
C ARG A 60 1.90 14.18 -0.26
N LYS A 61 1.06 15.22 -0.20
CA LYS A 61 0.19 15.52 0.95
C LYS A 61 -1.26 15.77 0.53
N ASN A 62 -1.45 16.64 -0.46
CA ASN A 62 -2.76 17.06 -0.93
C ASN A 62 -3.17 16.27 -2.18
N ASN A 63 -4.47 16.16 -2.43
CA ASN A 63 -4.99 15.59 -3.66
C ASN A 63 -4.98 16.62 -4.80
N LEU A 64 -4.72 16.15 -6.02
CA LEU A 64 -4.95 16.90 -7.25
C LEU A 64 -6.44 17.07 -7.48
N THR A 65 -6.80 18.23 -8.01
CA THR A 65 -8.12 18.47 -8.60
C THR A 65 -7.94 18.54 -10.11
N VAL A 66 -8.70 17.73 -10.84
CA VAL A 66 -8.67 17.71 -12.31
C VAL A 66 -9.95 18.34 -12.83
N SER A 67 -9.77 19.36 -13.66
CA SER A 67 -10.81 20.00 -14.46
C SER A 67 -10.50 19.77 -15.94
N CYS A 68 -11.50 19.91 -16.81
CA CYS A 68 -11.36 19.67 -18.26
C CYS A 68 -10.18 20.42 -18.91
N TYR A 69 -9.75 21.54 -18.32
CA TYR A 69 -8.71 22.43 -18.85
C TYR A 69 -7.52 22.65 -17.92
N SER A 70 -7.54 22.08 -16.71
CA SER A 70 -6.46 22.34 -15.73
C SER A 70 -6.35 21.27 -14.68
N VAL A 71 -5.14 21.09 -14.17
CA VAL A 71 -4.83 20.25 -13.02
C VAL A 71 -4.17 21.12 -11.97
N PHE A 72 -4.67 21.10 -10.74
CA PHE A 72 -4.13 21.94 -9.68
C PHE A 72 -4.12 21.29 -8.30
N CYS A 73 -3.30 21.85 -7.40
CA CYS A 73 -3.13 21.40 -6.03
C CYS A 73 -3.01 22.57 -5.07
N GLN A 74 -3.43 22.38 -3.81
CA GLN A 74 -3.28 23.37 -2.74
C GLN A 74 -1.82 23.70 -2.41
N CYS A 75 -0.84 22.90 -2.86
CA CYS A 75 0.58 23.24 -2.73
C CYS A 75 1.07 24.28 -3.75
N GLY A 76 0.21 24.74 -4.67
CA GLY A 76 0.56 25.72 -5.71
C GLY A 76 0.87 25.11 -7.08
N LEU A 77 0.76 23.78 -7.25
CA LEU A 77 0.82 23.17 -8.59
C LEU A 77 -0.39 23.64 -9.40
N TYR A 78 -0.15 24.14 -10.61
CA TYR A 78 -1.17 24.53 -11.56
C TYR A 78 -0.66 24.29 -12.98
N ILE A 79 -1.37 23.46 -13.74
CA ILE A 79 -0.98 23.00 -15.08
C ILE A 79 -2.19 23.18 -15.99
N LEU A 80 -2.01 23.88 -17.10
CA LEU A 80 -3.03 23.97 -18.14
C LEU A 80 -2.98 22.71 -18.99
N THR A 81 -4.14 22.14 -19.28
CA THR A 81 -4.25 20.90 -20.06
C THR A 81 -5.41 21.00 -21.05
N GLN A 82 -5.41 20.15 -22.07
CA GLN A 82 -6.55 20.02 -22.98
C GLN A 82 -7.18 18.64 -22.83
N ASN A 83 -8.45 18.57 -22.44
CA ASN A 83 -9.23 17.33 -22.33
C ASN A 83 -8.62 16.28 -21.36
N MET A 84 -8.05 16.76 -20.25
CA MET A 84 -7.56 15.90 -19.18
C MET A 84 -8.71 15.45 -18.29
N THR A 85 -8.69 14.17 -17.94
CA THR A 85 -9.61 13.55 -16.96
C THR A 85 -8.81 12.95 -15.82
N GLU A 86 -9.44 12.71 -14.67
CA GLU A 86 -8.78 12.05 -13.54
C GLU A 86 -8.21 10.69 -13.95
N GLU A 87 -8.99 9.87 -14.65
CA GLU A 87 -8.54 8.57 -15.15
C GLU A 87 -7.32 8.67 -16.07
N LYS A 88 -7.32 9.60 -17.04
CA LYS A 88 -6.18 9.77 -17.95
C LYS A 88 -4.92 10.18 -17.18
N LEU A 89 -5.06 11.14 -16.25
CA LEU A 89 -3.93 11.61 -15.44
C LEU A 89 -3.39 10.49 -14.55
N ARG A 90 -4.28 9.70 -13.94
CA ARG A 90 -3.93 8.54 -13.12
C ARG A 90 -3.12 7.53 -13.91
N THR A 91 -3.64 7.07 -15.05
CA THR A 91 -2.96 6.11 -15.91
C THR A 91 -1.60 6.61 -16.38
N LEU A 92 -1.49 7.90 -16.73
CA LEU A 92 -0.20 8.50 -17.10
C LEU A 92 0.82 8.44 -15.96
N LEU A 93 0.41 8.81 -14.74
CA LEU A 93 1.31 8.77 -13.58
C LEU A 93 1.71 7.34 -13.22
N GLU A 94 0.76 6.42 -13.17
CA GLU A 94 0.98 5.01 -12.83
C GLU A 94 1.91 4.32 -13.84
N ASN A 95 1.66 4.50 -15.14
CA ASN A 95 2.53 3.94 -16.18
C ASN A 95 3.96 4.51 -16.09
N THR A 96 4.08 5.83 -15.96
CA THR A 96 5.40 6.49 -15.87
C THR A 96 6.20 6.00 -14.66
N LEU A 97 5.55 5.86 -13.49
CA LEU A 97 6.18 5.37 -12.27
C LEU A 97 6.53 3.88 -12.36
N THR A 98 5.64 3.07 -12.95
CA THR A 98 5.86 1.64 -13.14
C THR A 98 7.05 1.39 -14.06
N GLU A 99 7.12 2.10 -15.19
CA GLU A 99 8.25 2.03 -16.12
C GLU A 99 9.58 2.41 -15.46
N HIS A 100 9.57 3.44 -14.61
CA HIS A 100 10.75 3.84 -13.82
C HIS A 100 11.15 2.76 -12.81
N SER A 101 10.19 2.18 -12.09
CA SER A 101 10.43 1.17 -11.05
C SER A 101 11.10 -0.10 -11.58
N HIS A 102 10.88 -0.44 -12.86
CA HIS A 102 11.55 -1.56 -13.51
C HIS A 102 13.06 -1.35 -13.69
N ARG A 103 13.53 -0.10 -13.65
CA ARG A 103 14.93 0.26 -13.92
C ARG A 103 15.63 0.88 -12.71
N CYS A 104 14.88 1.36 -11.72
CA CYS A 104 15.40 2.11 -10.60
C CYS A 104 14.58 1.87 -9.33
N PHE A 105 15.26 1.68 -8.20
CA PHE A 105 14.63 1.53 -6.87
C PHE A 105 14.52 2.86 -6.11
N HIS A 106 15.03 3.97 -6.66
CA HIS A 106 14.92 5.28 -6.05
C HIS A 106 13.56 5.92 -6.37
N ASN A 107 13.05 6.68 -5.40
CA ASN A 107 11.83 7.45 -5.56
C ASN A 107 12.08 8.65 -6.49
N PRO A 108 11.35 8.78 -7.60
CA PRO A 108 11.48 9.95 -8.45
C PRO A 108 10.91 11.20 -7.78
N GLU A 109 11.46 12.35 -8.16
CA GLU A 109 11.00 13.67 -7.78
C GLU A 109 10.20 14.30 -8.91
N PHE A 110 9.08 14.93 -8.54
CA PHE A 110 8.23 15.65 -9.47
C PHE A 110 8.36 17.15 -9.26
N THR A 111 8.55 17.86 -10.36
CA THR A 111 8.64 19.33 -10.36
C THR A 111 7.74 19.89 -11.45
N VAL A 112 7.28 21.12 -11.24
CA VAL A 112 6.55 21.86 -12.28
C VAL A 112 7.55 22.77 -12.97
N THR A 113 7.64 22.66 -14.29
CA THR A 113 8.39 23.61 -15.10
C THR A 113 7.46 24.73 -15.53
N SER A 114 7.91 25.98 -15.40
CA SER A 114 7.20 27.15 -15.92
C SER A 114 8.17 27.94 -16.80
N GLY A 115 8.04 27.80 -18.11
CA GLY A 115 8.79 28.61 -19.07
C GLY A 115 8.15 29.97 -19.26
N MET A 116 8.93 31.00 -19.64
CA MET A 116 8.39 32.33 -19.96
C MET A 116 7.46 32.33 -21.20
N GLU A 117 7.51 31.26 -22.02
CA GLU A 117 6.68 31.07 -23.23
C GLU A 117 6.02 29.68 -23.32
N GLU A 118 6.33 28.76 -22.41
CA GLU A 118 5.84 27.38 -22.45
C GLU A 118 4.74 27.14 -21.40
N GLU A 119 3.74 26.34 -21.78
CA GLU A 119 2.70 25.86 -20.88
C GLU A 119 3.34 25.06 -19.73
N ALA A 120 2.92 25.36 -18.49
CA ALA A 120 3.49 24.70 -17.32
C ALA A 120 3.32 23.18 -17.46
N SER A 121 4.37 22.40 -17.22
CA SER A 121 4.35 20.94 -17.37
C SER A 121 4.88 20.23 -16.13
N LEU A 122 4.44 18.98 -15.93
CA LEU A 122 4.89 18.15 -14.82
C LEU A 122 6.06 17.29 -15.26
N LEU A 123 7.23 17.51 -14.67
CA LEU A 123 8.45 16.77 -14.98
C LEU A 123 8.76 15.76 -13.87
N MET A 124 9.07 14.53 -14.28
CA MET A 124 9.64 13.50 -13.40
C MET A 124 11.16 13.48 -13.58
N THR A 125 11.88 13.55 -12.47
CA THR A 125 13.35 13.43 -12.41
C THR A 125 13.74 12.38 -11.40
N CYS A 126 14.88 11.73 -11.59
CA CYS A 126 15.43 10.80 -10.61
C CYS A 126 16.88 11.19 -10.31
N LEU A 127 17.16 11.51 -9.06
CA LEU A 127 18.52 11.73 -8.56
C LEU A 127 19.07 10.35 -8.19
N VAL A 128 19.78 9.73 -9.13
CA VAL A 128 20.45 8.43 -8.96
C VAL A 128 21.75 8.61 -8.19
#